data_AF-A0AA43KEZ5-F1
#
_entry.id   AF-A0AA43KEZ5-F1
#
_cell.length_a   1.000
_cell.length_b   1.000
_cell.length_c   1.000
_cell.angle_alpha   90.00
_cell.angle_beta   90.00
_cell.angle_gamma   90.00
#
_symmetry.space_group_name_H-M   'P 1'
#
loop_
_entity.id
_entity.type
_entity.pdbx_description
1 polymer ?
#
loop_
_entity_poly.entity_id
_entity_poly.type
_entity_poly.pdbx_seq_one_letter_code
_entity_poly.pdbx_strand_id
1 'polypeptide(L)'
;MTKTLEALQSAVNSGTKTLDEAILESIEEARETCKLEGKNSHGCAVAWDIVEELQAEKAHQHQAKQRKTALESYCEAHPDSIECLIYDV
;
A
#
# COMPACT_ATOMS: atom_id res chain seq x y z
N MET A 1 1.37 -19.41 9.58
CA MET A 1 0.77 -18.11 9.24
C MET A 1 1.80 -17.06 8.83
N THR A 2 2.93 -16.86 9.53
CA THR A 2 3.97 -15.92 9.05
C THR A 2 4.57 -16.28 7.68
N LYS A 3 4.67 -17.59 7.39
CA LYS A 3 5.19 -18.12 6.12
C LYS A 3 4.36 -17.77 4.87
N THR A 4 3.05 -17.57 5.00
CA THR A 4 2.18 -17.20 3.86
C THR A 4 2.31 -15.71 3.54
N LEU A 5 2.39 -14.87 4.56
CA LEU A 5 2.59 -13.43 4.43
C LEU A 5 3.92 -13.07 3.76
N GLU A 6 5.01 -13.66 4.22
CA GLU A 6 6.36 -13.43 3.68
C GLU A 6 6.47 -13.85 2.21
N ALA A 7 5.74 -14.91 1.84
CA ALA A 7 5.67 -15.39 0.46
C ALA A 7 4.87 -14.44 -0.44
N LEU A 8 3.76 -13.87 0.07
CA LEU A 8 2.96 -12.89 -0.67
C LEU A 8 3.71 -11.57 -0.88
N GLN A 9 4.36 -11.04 0.16
CA GLN A 9 5.19 -9.84 0.03
C GLN A 9 6.39 -10.06 -0.91
N SER A 10 7.03 -11.22 -0.85
CA SER A 10 8.11 -11.56 -1.78
C SER A 10 7.59 -11.67 -3.22
N ALA A 11 6.40 -12.26 -3.43
CA ALA A 11 5.79 -12.41 -4.74
C ALA A 11 5.37 -11.07 -5.36
N VAL A 12 4.90 -10.11 -4.55
CA VAL A 12 4.62 -8.73 -4.97
C VAL A 12 5.92 -8.00 -5.33
N ASN A 13 6.96 -8.11 -4.50
CA ASN A 13 8.26 -7.47 -4.77
C ASN A 13 8.96 -8.04 -6.02
N SER A 14 8.78 -9.32 -6.32
CA SER A 14 9.32 -9.96 -7.52
C SER A 14 8.40 -9.85 -8.75
N GLY A 15 7.26 -9.14 -8.63
CA GLY A 15 6.33 -8.87 -9.73
C GLY A 15 5.54 -10.08 -10.23
N THR A 16 5.62 -11.20 -9.53
CA THR A 16 4.90 -12.45 -9.86
C THR A 16 3.43 -12.41 -9.51
N LYS A 17 3.02 -11.52 -8.60
CA LYS A 17 1.63 -11.21 -8.25
C LYS A 17 1.45 -9.71 -8.18
N THR A 18 0.28 -9.24 -8.61
CA THR A 18 -0.13 -7.85 -8.44
C THR A 18 -0.56 -7.60 -6.99
N LEU A 19 -0.49 -6.34 -6.56
CA LEU A 19 -0.95 -5.93 -5.24
C LEU A 19 -2.46 -6.20 -5.05
N ASP A 20 -3.25 -6.06 -6.12
CA ASP A 20 -4.69 -6.36 -6.10
C ASP A 20 -4.97 -7.85 -5.85
N GLU A 21 -4.24 -8.75 -6.51
CA GLU A 21 -4.35 -10.19 -6.28
C GLU A 21 -3.95 -10.56 -4.85
N ALA A 22 -2.86 -9.96 -4.33
CA ALA A 22 -2.40 -10.21 -2.97
C ALA A 22 -3.44 -9.76 -1.91
N ILE A 23 -4.13 -8.64 -2.13
CA ILE A 23 -5.20 -8.16 -1.24
C ILE A 23 -6.37 -9.15 -1.25
N LEU A 24 -6.82 -9.62 -2.42
CA LEU A 24 -7.94 -10.55 -2.52
C LEU A 24 -7.65 -11.89 -1.83
N GLU A 25 -6.45 -12.42 -2.01
CA GLU A 25 -6.01 -13.65 -1.34
C GLU A 25 -5.91 -13.48 0.19
N SER A 26 -5.38 -12.35 0.64
CA SER A 26 -5.28 -12.05 2.08
C SER A 26 -6.66 -11.88 2.73
N ILE A 27 -7.67 -11.36 2.00
CA ILE A 27 -9.05 -11.29 2.48
C ILE A 27 -9.63 -12.69 2.71
N GLU A 28 -9.39 -13.63 1.78
CA GLU A 28 -9.85 -15.01 1.95
C GLU A 28 -9.11 -15.70 3.10
N GLU A 29 -7.79 -15.54 3.21
CA GLU A 29 -7.00 -16.08 4.34
C GLU A 29 -7.48 -15.51 5.69
N ALA A 30 -7.78 -14.21 5.76
CA ALA A 30 -8.33 -13.60 6.96
C ALA A 30 -9.69 -14.18 7.34
N ARG A 31 -10.59 -14.36 6.36
CA ARG A 31 -11.92 -14.98 6.59
C ARG A 31 -11.78 -16.42 7.09
N GLU A 32 -10.91 -17.21 6.49
CA GLU A 32 -10.66 -18.59 6.90
C GLU A 32 -10.05 -18.66 8.31
N THR A 33 -9.05 -17.82 8.60
CA THR A 33 -8.40 -17.74 9.92
C THR A 33 -9.43 -17.38 10.99
N CYS A 34 -10.26 -16.36 10.76
CA CYS A 34 -11.33 -15.98 11.68
C CYS A 34 -12.40 -17.07 11.87
N LYS A 35 -12.66 -17.89 10.84
CA LYS A 35 -13.59 -19.01 10.93
C LYS A 35 -13.02 -20.17 11.74
N LEU A 36 -11.72 -20.45 11.61
CA LEU A 36 -11.03 -21.55 12.28
C LEU A 36 -10.68 -21.22 13.74
N GLU A 37 -10.13 -20.03 13.99
CA GLU A 37 -9.64 -19.64 15.31
C GLU A 37 -10.67 -18.85 16.13
N GLY A 38 -11.74 -18.39 15.47
CA GLY A 38 -12.80 -17.58 16.07
C GLY A 38 -12.61 -16.08 15.83
N LYS A 39 -13.73 -15.37 15.78
CA LYS A 39 -13.79 -13.94 15.37
C LYS A 39 -13.02 -12.98 16.28
N ASN A 40 -12.85 -13.33 17.56
CA ASN A 40 -12.15 -12.50 18.54
C ASN A 40 -10.76 -13.07 18.89
N SER A 41 -10.27 -14.00 18.09
CA SER A 41 -8.93 -14.57 18.27
C SER A 41 -7.85 -13.57 17.86
N HIS A 42 -6.66 -13.72 18.43
CA HIS A 42 -5.50 -12.93 18.04
C HIS A 42 -5.11 -13.16 16.58
N GLY A 43 -5.19 -14.41 16.08
CA GLY A 43 -4.87 -14.71 14.68
C GLY A 43 -5.85 -14.08 13.70
N CYS A 44 -7.14 -14.01 14.04
CA CYS A 44 -8.13 -13.27 13.24
C CYS A 44 -7.79 -11.78 13.14
N ALA A 45 -7.41 -11.14 14.26
CA ALA A 45 -7.02 -9.73 14.26
C ALA A 45 -5.77 -9.49 13.40
N VAL A 46 -4.72 -10.29 13.59
CA VAL A 46 -3.47 -10.17 12.80
C VAL A 46 -3.73 -10.37 11.31
N ALA A 47 -4.59 -11.31 10.93
CA ALA A 47 -4.91 -11.55 9.53
C ALA A 47 -5.66 -10.37 8.87
N TRP A 48 -6.48 -9.64 9.63
CA TRP A 48 -7.11 -8.41 9.15
C TRP A 48 -6.14 -7.22 9.13
N ASP A 49 -5.24 -7.08 10.12
CA ASP A 49 -4.19 -6.05 10.10
C ASP A 49 -3.36 -6.14 8.81
N ILE A 50 -3.02 -7.36 8.38
CA ILE A 50 -2.33 -7.61 7.12
C ILE A 50 -3.11 -7.05 5.91
N VAL A 51 -4.42 -7.29 5.86
CA VAL A 51 -5.28 -6.80 4.78
C VAL A 51 -5.31 -5.27 4.77
N GLU A 52 -5.38 -4.66 5.96
CA GLU A 52 -5.36 -3.20 6.11
C GLU A 52 -4.04 -2.60 5.62
N GLU A 53 -2.90 -3.17 5.97
CA GLU A 53 -1.58 -2.71 5.52
C GLU A 53 -1.42 -2.81 3.99
N LEU A 54 -1.87 -3.91 3.37
CA LEU A 54 -1.82 -4.06 1.91
C LEU A 54 -2.69 -3.03 1.18
N GLN A 55 -3.88 -2.73 1.74
CA GLN A 55 -4.75 -1.69 1.20
C GLN A 55 -4.16 -0.28 1.38
N ALA A 56 -3.51 -0.03 2.52
CA ALA A 56 -2.80 1.22 2.77
C ALA A 56 -1.67 1.44 1.76
N GLU A 57 -0.86 0.41 1.48
CA GLU A 57 0.18 0.49 0.45
C GLU A 57 -0.43 0.72 -0.94
N LYS A 58 -1.56 0.09 -1.28
CA LYS A 58 -2.25 0.37 -2.55
C LYS A 58 -2.67 1.83 -2.67
N ALA A 59 -3.21 2.41 -1.60
CA ALA A 59 -3.58 3.81 -1.54
C ALA A 59 -2.34 4.72 -1.66
N HIS A 60 -1.25 4.37 -0.99
CA HIS A 60 0.02 5.08 -1.06
C HIS A 60 0.61 5.06 -2.48
N GLN A 61 0.65 3.90 -3.15
CA GLN A 61 1.07 3.81 -4.56
C GLN A 61 0.16 4.62 -5.49
N HIS A 62 -1.14 4.67 -5.22
CA HIS A 62 -2.05 5.49 -6.00
C HIS A 62 -1.78 6.99 -5.81
N GLN A 63 -1.48 7.44 -4.58
CA GLN A 63 -1.03 8.81 -4.32
C GLN A 63 0.33 9.11 -4.98
N ALA A 64 1.30 8.20 -4.88
CA ALA A 64 2.61 8.38 -5.52
C ALA A 64 2.52 8.44 -7.07
N LYS A 65 1.49 7.82 -7.65
CA LYS A 65 1.19 7.90 -9.09
C LYS A 65 0.47 9.20 -9.49
N GLN A 66 0.03 10.03 -8.54
CA GLN A 66 -0.48 11.36 -8.85
C GLN A 66 0.62 12.11 -9.60
N ARG A 67 0.33 12.48 -10.85
CA ARG A 67 1.30 13.20 -11.66
C ARG A 67 1.46 14.59 -11.08
N LYS A 68 2.71 15.05 -10.98
CA LYS A 68 3.02 16.45 -10.71
C LYS A 68 2.21 17.32 -11.65
N THR A 69 1.62 18.37 -11.10
CA THR A 69 0.98 19.42 -11.88
C THR A 69 1.99 20.04 -12.84
N ALA A 70 1.48 20.74 -13.86
CA ALA A 70 2.34 21.46 -14.79
C ALA A 70 3.21 22.51 -14.06
N LEU A 71 2.66 23.15 -13.02
CA LEU A 71 3.39 24.12 -12.21
C LEU A 71 4.48 23.46 -11.36
N GLU A 72 4.19 22.37 -10.65
CA GLU A 72 5.19 21.64 -9.87
C GLU A 72 6.35 21.16 -10.77
N SER A 73 6.03 20.58 -11.94
CA SER A 73 7.04 20.13 -12.89
C SER A 73 7.88 21.29 -13.43
N TYR A 74 7.26 22.45 -13.67
CA TYR A 74 7.94 23.65 -14.12
C TYR A 74 8.86 24.22 -13.02
N CYS A 75 8.38 24.32 -11.78
CA CYS A 75 9.16 24.83 -10.66
C CYS A 75 10.35 23.94 -10.28
N GLU A 76 10.27 22.63 -10.51
CA GLU A 76 11.42 21.73 -10.35
C GLU A 76 12.51 21.98 -11.39
N ALA A 77 12.13 22.34 -12.61
CA ALA A 77 13.07 22.66 -13.69
C ALA A 77 13.58 24.11 -13.63
N HIS A 78 12.77 25.02 -13.08
CA HIS A 78 13.01 26.46 -13.01
C HIS A 78 12.72 27.01 -11.61
N PRO A 79 13.54 26.67 -10.60
CA PRO A 79 13.29 27.05 -9.21
C PRO A 79 13.41 28.57 -8.96
N ASP A 80 14.08 29.30 -9.86
CA ASP A 80 14.27 30.75 -9.82
C ASP A 80 13.16 31.55 -10.52
N SER A 81 12.16 30.88 -11.12
CA SER A 81 11.00 31.55 -11.69
C SER A 81 10.17 32.25 -10.62
N ILE A 82 9.56 33.38 -10.97
CA ILE A 82 8.76 34.18 -10.03
C ILE A 82 7.55 33.42 -9.48
N GLU A 83 7.01 32.48 -10.26
CA GLU A 83 5.89 31.61 -9.90
C GLU A 83 6.28 30.52 -8.88
N CYS A 84 7.58 30.32 -8.65
CA CYS A 84 8.14 29.22 -7.87
C CYS A 84 8.87 29.69 -6.60
N LEU A 85 9.03 31.00 -6.39
CA LEU A 85 9.68 31.55 -5.22
C LEU A 85 8.85 31.30 -3.96
N ILE A 86 9.40 30.52 -3.03
CA ILE A 86 8.85 30.29 -1.69
C ILE A 86 9.65 31.14 -0.71
N TYR A 87 8.96 31.94 0.09
CA TYR A 87 9.57 32.80 1.12
C TYR A 87 9.25 32.25 2.50
N ASP A 88 10.27 32.09 3.34
CA ASP A 88 10.06 31.77 4.76
C ASP A 88 9.40 32.96 5.47
N VAL A 89 8.43 32.66 6.33
CA VAL A 89 7.66 33.63 7.15
C VAL A 89 7.99 33.50 8.63
#